data_AF-A0A8H6PNB9-F1
#
_entry.id   AF-A0A8H6PNB9-F1
#
_cell.length_a   1.000
_cell.length_b   1.000
_cell.length_c   1.000
_cell.angle_alpha   90.00
_cell.angle_beta   90.00
_cell.angle_gamma   90.00
#
_symmetry.space_group_name_H-M   'P 1'
#
loop_
_entity.id
_entity.type
_entity.pdbx_description
1 polymer ?
#
loop_
_entity_poly.entity_id
_entity_poly.type
_entity_poly.pdbx_seq_one_letter_code
_entity_poly.pdbx_strand_id
1 'polypeptide(L)'
;MYSASPYEEAAFEPSPGMLTTSSDNSSHLLSSTETDMSQYPPGYAMGEACSVTYMPEQSSYPSLFRSDAELPPFFVPYRWWEDEATTVLWAFDVQEIKRVIRYGLFRDPNLPRTSLQSRNATTIDTFLLSLLEPHERFLLANLSHIQKVEEIVRRSTISSPPSVPWGWLPSQKDRDLDPRTLARDIDAESHLHFKRISFEELVRYSLGYPAASVEWFLQQHTAFYIHVLNYLNAFPEEAARYTEVERHLRGRSPFAHRALVQCLLTMQSQTGLDVPLVSSQTLAFEFIAGPIQGLFQDSPPSLTSILKVLSVLGVRFQQSYVHAREMNWVQPFNTSVFFLDDLLASTSAVDFARTLTNIDEGQFSKLTPSSVAEESPLAMRLIEEWELLSTAAWECCSALPDLVPYLQECAEALLGTRNYHSFTAVLNGLQKYSITALTITNTNSATSTVSLNPVLPPNLVYLLNPLRNYAAYRRRFQEFPGIPFLFPHLREIKQRGEPALRQFFNNLQIRTR
;
A
#
# COMPACT_ATOMS: atom_id res chain seq x y z
N MET A 1 27.98 -9.65 27.44
CA MET A 1 28.50 -8.91 26.27
C MET A 1 27.32 -8.56 25.40
N TYR A 2 27.25 -7.29 25.00
CA TYR A 2 26.06 -6.55 24.59
C TYR A 2 25.35 -7.09 23.34
N SER A 3 24.02 -7.15 23.39
CA SER A 3 23.12 -7.19 22.23
C SER A 3 22.33 -5.88 22.24
N ALA A 4 22.56 -5.05 21.23
CA ALA A 4 21.87 -3.77 21.07
C ALA A 4 20.49 -3.99 20.41
N SER A 5 19.47 -3.38 21.01
CA SER A 5 18.08 -3.36 20.53
C SER A 5 17.92 -2.34 19.38
N PRO A 6 17.08 -2.58 18.35
CA PRO A 6 17.04 -1.78 17.12
C PRO A 6 16.16 -0.50 17.19
N TYR A 7 15.88 0.04 18.37
CA TYR A 7 15.05 1.24 18.52
C TYR A 7 15.89 2.51 18.73
N GLU A 8 16.50 3.01 17.65
CA GLU A 8 16.88 4.43 17.53
C GLU A 8 16.11 5.03 16.35
N GLU A 9 14.98 5.67 16.67
CA GLU A 9 14.26 6.51 15.74
C GLU A 9 15.07 7.79 15.51
N ALA A 10 15.61 7.94 14.30
CA ALA A 10 16.44 9.07 13.92
C ALA A 10 15.63 10.38 14.00
N ALA A 11 16.02 11.25 14.93
CA ALA A 11 15.56 12.62 14.96
C ALA A 11 16.14 13.37 13.73
N PHE A 12 15.27 13.94 12.91
CA PHE A 12 15.68 14.82 11.82
C PHE A 12 16.17 16.16 12.40
N GLU A 13 17.49 16.35 12.47
CA GLU A 13 18.11 17.65 12.78
C GLU A 13 18.33 18.44 11.48
N PRO A 14 17.81 19.67 11.34
CA PRO A 14 18.15 20.52 10.21
C PRO A 14 19.59 21.05 10.39
N SER A 15 20.47 20.77 9.43
CA SER A 15 21.85 21.27 9.48
C SER A 15 21.89 22.81 9.47
N PRO A 16 22.71 23.45 10.32
CA PRO A 16 22.89 24.89 10.31
C PRO A 16 23.71 25.33 9.09
N GLY A 17 23.24 26.39 8.44
CA GLY A 17 23.94 27.00 7.32
C GLY A 17 25.32 27.54 7.71
N MET A 18 26.28 27.36 6.82
CA MET A 18 27.52 28.12 6.82
C MET A 18 27.75 28.76 5.45
N LEU A 19 27.69 30.09 5.47
CA LEU A 19 28.35 30.98 4.54
C LEU A 19 29.85 30.67 4.50
N THR A 20 30.40 30.38 3.32
CA THR A 20 31.74 30.87 2.94
C THR A 20 31.77 31.19 1.44
N THR A 21 32.22 32.41 1.20
CA THR A 21 32.56 33.02 -0.07
C THR A 21 33.79 32.35 -0.70
N SER A 22 33.77 32.09 -2.01
CA SER A 22 34.86 32.57 -2.88
C SER A 22 34.44 32.48 -4.35
N SER A 23 34.71 33.57 -5.05
CA SER A 23 34.69 33.74 -6.49
C SER A 23 35.74 32.86 -7.15
N ASP A 24 35.43 32.30 -8.32
CA ASP A 24 36.22 32.66 -9.49
C ASP A 24 35.50 32.37 -10.81
N ASN A 25 35.55 33.39 -11.65
CA ASN A 25 35.07 33.44 -13.02
C ASN A 25 35.97 32.58 -13.93
N SER A 26 35.37 31.83 -14.83
CA SER A 26 35.86 31.80 -16.22
C SER A 26 34.75 31.35 -17.18
N SER A 27 34.21 32.35 -17.84
CA SER A 27 33.46 32.30 -19.09
C SER A 27 34.13 31.45 -20.17
N HIS A 28 33.38 30.60 -20.87
CA HIS A 28 33.47 30.50 -22.33
C HIS A 28 32.13 30.12 -22.96
N LEU A 29 31.83 30.85 -24.03
CA LEU A 29 30.61 31.01 -24.80
C LEU A 29 30.63 30.12 -26.07
N LEU A 30 29.42 29.72 -26.52
CA LEU A 30 28.98 29.44 -27.91
C LEU A 30 29.61 28.18 -28.58
N SER A 31 28.98 27.44 -29.50
CA SER A 31 27.88 27.71 -30.43
C SER A 31 27.26 26.39 -30.90
N SER A 32 25.97 26.46 -31.22
CA SER A 32 25.18 25.57 -32.04
C SER A 32 25.70 25.43 -33.49
N THR A 33 25.46 24.27 -34.10
CA THR A 33 25.14 24.12 -35.54
C THR A 33 24.38 22.82 -35.79
N GLU A 34 23.14 22.98 -36.28
CA GLU A 34 22.36 21.97 -37.01
C GLU A 34 23.00 21.69 -38.37
N THR A 35 22.92 20.45 -38.87
CA THR A 35 22.71 20.23 -40.30
C THR A 35 22.13 18.83 -40.55
N ASP A 36 20.89 18.84 -41.03
CA ASP A 36 20.19 17.80 -41.77
C ASP A 36 20.90 17.51 -43.11
N MET A 37 20.69 16.33 -43.70
CA MET A 37 20.62 16.05 -45.15
C MET A 37 20.60 14.54 -45.43
N SER A 38 19.40 14.06 -45.74
CA SER A 38 19.13 12.83 -46.49
C SER A 38 19.59 12.94 -47.96
N GLN A 39 20.09 11.83 -48.56
CA GLN A 39 19.91 11.43 -49.98
C GLN A 39 20.63 10.09 -50.32
N TYR A 40 19.86 9.15 -50.92
CA TYR A 40 20.21 7.83 -51.52
C TYR A 40 21.05 7.96 -52.84
N PRO A 41 21.56 6.92 -53.57
CA PRO A 41 20.97 5.57 -53.77
C PRO A 41 22.02 4.41 -54.05
N PRO A 42 21.74 3.30 -54.80
CA PRO A 42 22.09 1.92 -54.37
C PRO A 42 23.20 1.23 -55.22
N GLY A 43 23.92 0.28 -54.64
CA GLY A 43 24.97 -0.47 -55.34
C GLY A 43 24.83 -1.97 -55.15
N TYR A 44 24.38 -2.67 -56.19
CA TYR A 44 24.43 -4.13 -56.30
C TYR A 44 25.87 -4.64 -56.22
N ALA A 45 26.13 -5.59 -55.32
CA ALA A 45 27.23 -6.54 -55.45
C ALA A 45 26.76 -7.90 -54.93
N MET A 46 26.59 -8.84 -55.88
CA MET A 46 26.49 -10.26 -55.61
C MET A 46 27.73 -10.72 -54.85
N GLY A 47 27.50 -11.30 -53.68
CA GLY A 47 28.46 -12.11 -52.96
C GLY A 47 27.69 -13.22 -52.25
N GLU A 48 27.75 -14.42 -52.81
CA GLU A 48 27.25 -15.64 -52.19
C GLU A 48 27.86 -15.80 -50.79
N ALA A 49 27.04 -15.60 -49.77
CA ALA A 49 27.27 -16.16 -48.46
C ALA A 49 26.04 -17.02 -48.14
N CYS A 50 26.24 -18.33 -48.04
CA CYS A 50 25.29 -19.25 -47.43
C CYS A 50 25.03 -18.83 -45.99
N SER A 51 24.13 -17.86 -45.77
CA SER A 51 23.50 -17.68 -44.47
C SER A 51 22.33 -18.65 -44.41
N VAL A 52 22.59 -19.84 -43.88
CA VAL A 52 21.51 -20.65 -43.31
C VAL A 52 20.88 -19.77 -42.23
N THR A 53 19.74 -19.18 -42.54
CA THR A 53 18.90 -18.51 -41.57
C THR A 53 18.41 -19.59 -40.62
N TYR A 54 19.15 -19.83 -39.54
CA TYR A 54 18.64 -20.52 -38.37
C TYR A 54 17.53 -19.63 -37.82
N MET A 55 16.32 -19.82 -38.33
CA MET A 55 15.13 -19.48 -37.58
C MET A 55 15.21 -20.32 -36.32
N PRO A 56 15.32 -19.74 -35.11
CA PRO A 56 15.12 -20.52 -33.91
C PRO A 56 13.70 -21.09 -34.05
N GLU A 57 13.58 -22.41 -34.04
CA GLU A 57 12.28 -23.04 -33.82
C GLU A 57 11.64 -22.31 -32.64
N GLN A 58 10.45 -21.74 -32.86
CA GLN A 58 9.65 -21.20 -31.77
C GLN A 58 9.31 -22.40 -30.87
N SER A 59 10.18 -22.67 -29.91
CA SER A 59 9.88 -23.53 -28.78
C SER A 59 8.72 -22.87 -28.06
N SER A 60 7.51 -23.34 -28.33
CA SER A 60 6.30 -22.92 -27.65
C SER A 60 6.36 -23.46 -26.22
N TYR A 61 7.04 -22.75 -25.33
CA TYR A 61 7.05 -23.07 -23.92
C TYR A 61 5.61 -22.94 -23.38
N PRO A 62 5.06 -23.97 -22.73
CA PRO A 62 3.74 -23.87 -22.13
C PRO A 62 3.78 -22.84 -20.98
N SER A 63 2.71 -22.07 -20.82
CA SER A 63 2.55 -21.19 -19.66
C SER A 63 2.61 -22.00 -18.37
N LEU A 64 3.46 -21.60 -17.44
CA LEU A 64 3.63 -22.33 -16.19
C LEU A 64 2.46 -22.11 -15.23
N PHE A 65 1.86 -20.92 -15.31
CA PHE A 65 0.76 -20.51 -14.44
C PHE A 65 -0.51 -20.37 -15.27
N ARG A 66 -1.64 -20.74 -14.67
CA ARG A 66 -2.97 -20.46 -15.19
C ARG A 66 -3.72 -19.64 -14.16
N SER A 67 -4.22 -18.48 -14.56
CA SER A 67 -4.79 -17.51 -13.61
C SER A 67 -5.92 -18.10 -12.77
N ASP A 68 -6.84 -18.81 -13.40
CA ASP A 68 -7.96 -19.49 -12.74
C ASP A 68 -7.52 -20.55 -11.70
N ALA A 69 -6.35 -21.14 -11.88
CA ALA A 69 -5.79 -22.14 -10.97
C ALA A 69 -5.00 -21.56 -9.80
N GLU A 70 -4.71 -20.24 -9.78
CA GLU A 70 -3.97 -19.61 -8.68
C GLU A 70 -4.87 -19.01 -7.59
N LEU A 71 -6.18 -19.01 -7.81
CA LEU A 71 -7.17 -18.44 -6.90
C LEU A 71 -7.76 -19.50 -5.96
N PRO A 72 -7.99 -19.15 -4.67
CA PRO A 72 -8.84 -19.96 -3.80
C PRO A 72 -10.25 -20.12 -4.41
N PRO A 73 -10.87 -21.31 -4.28
CA PRO A 73 -12.21 -21.54 -4.80
C PRO A 73 -13.21 -20.54 -4.21
N PHE A 74 -13.88 -19.80 -5.09
CA PHE A 74 -14.84 -18.77 -4.72
C PHE A 74 -16.20 -19.04 -5.34
N PHE A 75 -17.10 -19.61 -4.54
CA PHE A 75 -18.44 -19.96 -4.98
C PHE A 75 -19.46 -19.02 -4.34
N VAL A 76 -19.97 -18.08 -5.13
CA VAL A 76 -21.11 -17.24 -4.74
C VAL A 76 -22.26 -17.54 -5.69
N PRO A 77 -23.45 -17.93 -5.20
CA PRO A 77 -24.58 -18.31 -6.05
C PRO A 77 -25.08 -17.14 -6.91
N TYR A 78 -24.87 -15.90 -6.46
CA TYR A 78 -25.31 -14.70 -7.12
C TYR A 78 -24.41 -13.51 -6.75
N ARG A 79 -23.92 -12.79 -7.78
CA ARG A 79 -23.04 -11.63 -7.62
C ARG A 79 -23.87 -10.36 -7.40
N TRP A 80 -24.47 -10.26 -6.22
CA TRP A 80 -25.35 -9.16 -5.81
C TRP A 80 -24.73 -7.78 -6.03
N TRP A 81 -23.41 -7.67 -5.90
CA TRP A 81 -22.67 -6.42 -6.09
C TRP A 81 -22.70 -5.90 -7.53
N GLU A 82 -22.92 -6.74 -8.55
CA GLU A 82 -23.04 -6.27 -9.95
C GLU A 82 -24.34 -5.45 -10.15
N ASP A 83 -25.43 -5.85 -9.49
CA ASP A 83 -26.72 -5.17 -9.57
C ASP A 83 -26.74 -3.91 -8.68
N GLU A 84 -26.12 -3.97 -7.51
CA GLU A 84 -25.91 -2.77 -6.69
C GLU A 84 -24.99 -1.76 -7.37
N ALA A 85 -23.95 -2.19 -8.09
CA ALA A 85 -23.08 -1.30 -8.85
C ALA A 85 -23.88 -0.52 -9.89
N THR A 86 -24.78 -1.19 -10.60
CA THR A 86 -25.70 -0.52 -11.54
C THR A 86 -26.56 0.51 -10.79
N THR A 87 -27.15 0.15 -9.66
CA THR A 87 -27.97 1.07 -8.85
C THR A 87 -27.19 2.31 -8.41
N VAL A 88 -25.96 2.13 -7.93
CA VAL A 88 -25.09 3.24 -7.50
C VAL A 88 -24.68 4.14 -8.67
N LEU A 89 -24.39 3.60 -9.85
CA LEU A 89 -24.10 4.41 -11.06
C LEU A 89 -25.25 5.36 -11.44
N TRP A 90 -26.49 5.03 -11.04
CA TRP A 90 -27.68 5.85 -11.22
C TRP A 90 -28.02 6.73 -10.01
N ALA A 91 -27.37 6.54 -8.86
CA ALA A 91 -27.52 7.37 -7.66
C ALA A 91 -26.92 8.77 -7.85
N PHE A 92 -27.02 9.66 -6.85
CA PHE A 92 -26.50 11.03 -6.95
C PHE A 92 -25.20 11.26 -6.18
N ASP A 93 -24.71 10.26 -5.44
CA ASP A 93 -23.46 10.38 -4.69
C ASP A 93 -22.25 10.16 -5.60
N VAL A 94 -21.55 11.26 -5.88
CA VAL A 94 -20.33 11.29 -6.69
C VAL A 94 -19.25 10.37 -6.13
N GLN A 95 -19.04 10.33 -4.81
CA GLN A 95 -17.96 9.55 -4.21
C GLN A 95 -18.26 8.06 -4.29
N GLU A 96 -19.52 7.66 -4.14
CA GLU A 96 -19.94 6.29 -4.35
C GLU A 96 -19.78 5.86 -5.81
N ILE A 97 -20.25 6.68 -6.76
CA ILE A 97 -20.08 6.40 -8.19
C ILE A 97 -18.60 6.28 -8.55
N LYS A 98 -17.75 7.20 -8.07
CA LYS A 98 -16.30 7.16 -8.27
C LYS A 98 -15.70 5.84 -7.78
N ARG A 99 -16.08 5.37 -6.58
CA ARG A 99 -15.60 4.09 -6.03
C ARG A 99 -16.08 2.89 -6.86
N VAL A 100 -17.33 2.90 -7.34
CA VAL A 100 -17.85 1.84 -8.24
C VAL A 100 -17.04 1.76 -9.53
N ILE A 101 -16.74 2.90 -10.15
CA ILE A 101 -15.92 2.95 -11.37
C ILE A 101 -14.48 2.49 -11.07
N ARG A 102 -13.90 2.94 -9.95
CA ARG A 102 -12.53 2.64 -9.51
C ARG A 102 -12.28 1.14 -9.37
N TYR A 103 -13.13 0.44 -8.62
CA TYR A 103 -12.99 -1.02 -8.42
C TYR A 103 -13.55 -1.82 -9.61
N GLY A 104 -14.60 -1.30 -10.25
CA GLY A 104 -15.16 -1.87 -11.46
C GLY A 104 -15.75 -3.27 -11.28
N LEU A 105 -16.40 -3.59 -10.16
CA LEU A 105 -16.89 -4.95 -9.86
C LEU A 105 -18.11 -5.34 -10.70
N PHE A 106 -17.95 -5.42 -12.02
CA PHE A 106 -18.94 -5.76 -13.03
C PHE A 106 -18.26 -6.39 -14.25
N ARG A 107 -19.02 -7.20 -14.99
CA ARG A 107 -18.51 -7.92 -16.17
C ARG A 107 -18.31 -7.04 -17.39
N ASP A 108 -19.25 -6.13 -17.65
CA ASP A 108 -19.19 -5.25 -18.82
C ASP A 108 -18.35 -4.00 -18.51
N PRO A 109 -17.15 -3.85 -19.09
CA PRO A 109 -16.30 -2.67 -18.86
C PRO A 109 -16.93 -1.37 -19.36
N ASN A 110 -17.96 -1.42 -20.21
CA ASN A 110 -18.65 -0.24 -20.71
C ASN A 110 -19.83 0.20 -19.84
N LEU A 111 -20.20 -0.56 -18.81
CA LEU A 111 -21.33 -0.25 -17.93
C LEU A 111 -21.29 1.18 -17.36
N PRO A 112 -20.15 1.71 -16.85
CA PRO A 112 -20.09 3.10 -16.42
C PRO A 112 -20.36 4.10 -17.54
N ARG A 113 -19.84 3.84 -18.74
CA ARG A 113 -20.00 4.75 -19.89
C ARG A 113 -21.45 4.83 -20.30
N THR A 114 -22.10 3.69 -20.50
CA THR A 114 -23.51 3.62 -20.91
C THR A 114 -24.44 4.21 -19.85
N SER A 115 -24.16 3.94 -18.57
CA SER A 115 -24.92 4.48 -17.45
C SER A 115 -24.77 5.99 -17.30
N LEU A 116 -23.55 6.54 -17.45
CA LEU A 116 -23.31 7.97 -17.33
C LEU A 116 -23.78 8.76 -18.57
N GLN A 117 -23.61 8.21 -19.78
CA GLN A 117 -24.04 8.87 -21.02
C GLN A 117 -25.56 9.07 -21.08
N SER A 118 -26.34 8.20 -20.45
CA SER A 118 -27.80 8.31 -20.37
C SER A 118 -28.29 9.32 -19.32
N ARG A 119 -27.39 9.86 -18.49
CA ARG A 119 -27.73 10.91 -17.52
C ARG A 119 -27.81 12.28 -18.18
N ASN A 120 -28.55 13.19 -17.55
CA ASN A 120 -28.65 14.56 -18.02
C ASN A 120 -27.30 15.30 -17.91
N ALA A 121 -27.12 16.34 -18.74
CA ALA A 121 -25.88 17.10 -18.81
C ALA A 121 -25.52 17.77 -17.47
N THR A 122 -26.51 18.29 -16.73
CA THR A 122 -26.28 18.97 -15.45
C THR A 122 -25.66 18.06 -14.39
N THR A 123 -26.11 16.80 -14.31
CA THR A 123 -25.55 15.81 -13.39
C THR A 123 -24.11 15.45 -13.77
N ILE A 124 -23.83 15.26 -15.06
CA ILE A 124 -22.48 14.99 -15.55
C ILE A 124 -21.54 16.18 -15.30
N ASP A 125 -22.03 17.41 -15.49
CA ASP A 125 -21.27 18.62 -15.19
C ASP A 125 -20.93 18.73 -13.70
N THR A 126 -21.90 18.46 -12.83
CA THR A 126 -21.72 18.51 -11.37
C THR A 126 -20.74 17.44 -10.90
N PHE A 127 -20.84 16.23 -11.45
CA PHE A 127 -19.90 15.17 -11.16
C PHE A 127 -18.50 15.57 -11.62
N LEU A 128 -18.30 15.92 -12.89
CA LEU A 128 -16.97 16.27 -13.38
C LEU A 128 -16.38 17.46 -12.61
N LEU A 129 -17.18 18.48 -12.27
CA LEU A 129 -16.77 19.60 -11.42
C LEU A 129 -16.16 19.17 -10.08
N SER A 130 -16.70 18.11 -9.46
CA SER A 130 -16.19 17.59 -8.18
C SER A 130 -14.88 16.81 -8.30
N LEU A 131 -14.49 16.41 -9.52
CA LEU A 131 -13.24 15.71 -9.83
C LEU A 131 -12.13 16.64 -10.36
N LEU A 132 -12.48 17.87 -10.71
CA LEU A 132 -11.55 18.84 -11.29
C LEU A 132 -10.91 19.72 -10.22
N GLU A 133 -9.64 20.02 -10.40
CA GLU A 133 -8.97 21.05 -9.61
C GLU A 133 -9.53 22.44 -9.95
N PRO A 134 -9.46 23.43 -9.03
CA PRO A 134 -10.03 24.76 -9.25
C PRO A 134 -9.55 25.44 -10.54
N HIS A 135 -8.29 25.22 -10.92
CA HIS A 135 -7.69 25.77 -12.11
C HIS A 135 -8.11 25.04 -13.40
N GLU A 136 -8.64 23.82 -13.34
CA GLU A 136 -9.05 23.03 -14.52
C GLU A 136 -10.51 23.29 -14.92
N ARG A 137 -11.29 23.99 -14.09
CA ARG A 137 -12.74 24.17 -14.27
C ARG A 137 -13.13 24.84 -15.59
N PHE A 138 -12.24 25.64 -16.18
CA PHE A 138 -12.49 26.25 -17.48
C PHE A 138 -12.61 25.23 -18.63
N LEU A 139 -12.05 24.03 -18.47
CA LEU A 139 -12.07 22.98 -19.49
C LEU A 139 -13.50 22.43 -19.73
N LEU A 140 -14.39 22.53 -18.74
CA LEU A 140 -15.74 21.99 -18.80
C LEU A 140 -16.58 22.53 -19.96
N ALA A 141 -16.45 23.82 -20.25
CA ALA A 141 -17.24 24.48 -21.29
C ALA A 141 -16.88 23.97 -22.70
N ASN A 142 -15.68 23.41 -22.87
CA ASN A 142 -15.15 22.98 -24.16
C ASN A 142 -15.39 21.49 -24.45
N LEU A 143 -15.92 20.73 -23.49
CA LEU A 143 -16.15 19.29 -23.62
C LEU A 143 -17.61 19.01 -24.01
N SER A 144 -17.80 18.16 -25.02
CA SER A 144 -19.10 17.54 -25.29
C SER A 144 -19.52 16.59 -24.15
N HIS A 145 -20.80 16.25 -24.08
CA HIS A 145 -21.33 15.32 -23.05
C HIS A 145 -20.55 14.00 -23.00
N ILE A 146 -20.24 13.41 -24.16
CA ILE A 146 -19.49 12.16 -24.25
C ILE A 146 -18.06 12.33 -23.71
N GLN A 147 -17.38 13.42 -24.08
CA GLN A 147 -16.03 13.70 -23.60
C GLN A 147 -15.99 13.93 -22.08
N LYS A 148 -17.02 14.56 -21.52
CA LYS A 148 -17.14 14.71 -20.06
C LYS A 148 -17.29 13.36 -19.36
N VAL A 149 -18.08 12.45 -19.92
CA VAL A 149 -18.19 11.08 -19.38
C VAL A 149 -16.86 10.34 -19.45
N GLU A 150 -16.14 10.40 -20.58
CA GLU A 150 -14.82 9.76 -20.66
C GLU A 150 -13.83 10.33 -19.64
N GLU A 151 -13.88 11.65 -19.39
CA GLU A 151 -13.01 12.27 -18.38
C GLU A 151 -13.39 11.85 -16.95
N ILE A 152 -14.68 11.71 -16.64
CA ILE A 152 -15.14 11.14 -15.36
C ILE A 152 -14.62 9.72 -15.19
N VAL A 153 -14.78 8.87 -16.20
CA VAL A 153 -14.31 7.47 -16.14
C VAL A 153 -12.80 7.44 -15.95
N ARG A 154 -12.04 8.18 -16.77
CA ARG A 154 -10.58 8.25 -16.71
C ARG A 154 -10.06 8.70 -15.34
N ARG A 155 -10.67 9.72 -14.74
CA ARG A 155 -10.29 10.24 -13.40
C ARG A 155 -10.75 9.37 -12.24
N SER A 156 -11.76 8.53 -12.47
CA SER A 156 -12.26 7.60 -11.46
C SER A 156 -11.51 6.26 -11.48
N THR A 157 -10.91 5.90 -12.62
CA THR A 157 -10.01 4.74 -12.74
C THR A 157 -8.61 5.04 -12.22
N ILE A 158 -7.90 4.00 -11.78
CA ILE A 158 -6.51 4.12 -11.37
C ILE A 158 -5.59 3.93 -12.57
N SER A 159 -4.53 4.74 -12.62
CA SER A 159 -3.43 4.51 -13.54
C SER A 159 -2.58 3.35 -13.01
N SER A 160 -2.62 2.21 -13.68
CA SER A 160 -1.69 1.12 -13.39
C SER A 160 -0.26 1.54 -13.78
N PRO A 161 0.76 1.14 -13.01
CA PRO A 161 2.16 1.28 -13.41
C PRO A 161 2.40 0.62 -14.76
N PRO A 162 3.35 1.11 -15.57
CA PRO A 162 3.66 0.47 -16.84
C PRO A 162 4.13 -0.97 -16.63
N SER A 163 3.70 -1.88 -17.50
CA SER A 163 4.22 -3.24 -17.55
C SER A 163 5.69 -3.23 -17.96
N VAL A 164 6.55 -3.88 -17.19
CA VAL A 164 7.99 -4.01 -17.46
C VAL A 164 8.33 -5.49 -17.54
N PRO A 165 9.21 -5.90 -18.47
CA PRO A 165 9.66 -7.29 -18.57
C PRO A 165 10.54 -7.69 -17.38
N TRP A 166 10.64 -8.99 -17.15
CA TRP A 166 11.54 -9.56 -16.15
C TRP A 166 12.99 -9.13 -16.40
N GLY A 167 13.62 -8.50 -15.40
CA GLY A 167 14.93 -7.87 -15.53
C GLY A 167 16.10 -8.73 -15.03
N TRP A 168 15.86 -9.61 -14.06
CA TRP A 168 16.91 -10.46 -13.49
C TRP A 168 17.27 -11.63 -14.41
N LEU A 169 18.55 -11.88 -14.67
CA LEU A 169 19.00 -12.95 -15.55
C LEU A 169 20.10 -13.80 -14.88
N PRO A 170 20.09 -15.12 -15.07
CA PRO A 170 21.18 -15.97 -14.60
C PRO A 170 22.47 -15.65 -15.37
N SER A 171 23.59 -15.53 -14.66
CA SER A 171 24.87 -15.11 -15.22
C SER A 171 26.02 -15.96 -14.68
N GLN A 172 26.97 -16.28 -15.57
CA GLN A 172 28.21 -16.97 -15.18
C GLN A 172 29.13 -16.10 -14.31
N LYS A 173 29.01 -14.77 -14.39
CA LYS A 173 29.80 -13.85 -13.53
C LYS A 173 29.44 -14.02 -12.05
N ASP A 174 28.25 -14.56 -11.80
CA ASP A 174 27.71 -14.76 -10.47
C ASP A 174 28.03 -16.14 -9.92
N ARG A 175 28.97 -16.89 -10.52
CA ARG A 175 29.28 -18.26 -10.11
C ARG A 175 29.71 -18.37 -8.64
N ASP A 176 30.46 -17.38 -8.18
CA ASP A 176 30.99 -17.30 -6.81
C ASP A 176 29.99 -16.70 -5.80
N LEU A 177 28.81 -16.23 -6.26
CA LEU A 177 27.79 -15.70 -5.37
C LEU A 177 27.14 -16.81 -4.54
N ASP A 178 26.94 -16.50 -3.26
CA ASP A 178 26.23 -17.35 -2.31
C ASP A 178 24.79 -17.64 -2.80
N PRO A 179 24.35 -18.90 -2.89
CA PRO A 179 23.00 -19.28 -3.30
C PRO A 179 21.87 -18.57 -2.54
N ARG A 180 22.09 -18.20 -1.29
CA ARG A 180 21.12 -17.40 -0.51
C ARG A 180 20.97 -15.98 -1.06
N THR A 181 22.05 -15.37 -1.55
CA THR A 181 22.02 -14.04 -2.15
C THR A 181 21.23 -14.08 -3.46
N LEU A 182 21.49 -15.08 -4.31
CA LEU A 182 20.73 -15.30 -5.53
C LEU A 182 19.23 -15.49 -5.28
N ALA A 183 18.87 -16.29 -4.27
CA ALA A 183 17.47 -16.47 -3.87
C ALA A 183 16.80 -15.15 -3.43
N ARG A 184 17.54 -14.27 -2.73
CA ARG A 184 17.04 -12.96 -2.32
C ARG A 184 16.84 -12.03 -3.53
N ASP A 185 17.75 -12.05 -4.49
CA ASP A 185 17.65 -11.17 -5.66
C ASP A 185 16.49 -11.59 -6.57
N ILE A 186 16.25 -12.91 -6.72
CA ILE A 186 15.07 -13.45 -7.42
C ILE A 186 13.76 -13.07 -6.70
N ASP A 187 13.73 -13.18 -5.37
CA ASP A 187 12.57 -12.79 -4.54
C ASP A 187 12.29 -11.28 -4.63
N ALA A 188 13.34 -10.45 -4.66
CA ALA A 188 13.22 -9.01 -4.85
C ALA A 188 12.66 -8.64 -6.23
N GLU A 189 13.06 -9.33 -7.30
CA GLU A 189 12.50 -9.14 -8.64
C GLU A 189 11.02 -9.58 -8.70
N SER A 190 10.69 -10.71 -8.08
CA SER A 190 9.30 -11.17 -7.93
C SER A 190 8.44 -10.14 -7.19
N HIS A 191 8.96 -9.57 -6.09
CA HIS A 191 8.30 -8.50 -5.34
C HIS A 191 8.13 -7.24 -6.20
N LEU A 192 9.15 -6.84 -6.97
CA LEU A 192 9.09 -5.70 -7.88
C LEU A 192 7.92 -5.82 -8.87
N HIS A 193 7.70 -7.01 -9.43
CA HIS A 193 6.55 -7.25 -10.31
C HIS A 193 5.22 -7.23 -9.54
N PHE A 194 5.16 -7.79 -8.33
CA PHE A 194 3.95 -7.77 -7.50
C PHE A 194 3.51 -6.34 -7.16
N LYS A 195 4.46 -5.43 -6.88
CA LYS A 195 4.20 -4.00 -6.61
C LYS A 195 3.53 -3.27 -7.78
N ARG A 196 3.56 -3.83 -8.99
CA ARG A 196 2.92 -3.23 -10.17
C ARG A 196 1.44 -3.60 -10.31
N ILE A 197 0.95 -4.56 -9.53
CA ILE A 197 -0.46 -4.93 -9.53
C ILE A 197 -1.18 -3.98 -8.57
N SER A 198 -2.18 -3.25 -9.07
CA SER A 198 -3.00 -2.39 -8.21
C SER A 198 -3.86 -3.24 -7.26
N PHE A 199 -4.22 -2.67 -6.11
CA PHE A 199 -5.11 -3.35 -5.18
C PHE A 199 -6.48 -3.61 -5.81
N GLU A 200 -6.98 -2.67 -6.60
CA GLU A 200 -8.25 -2.75 -7.30
C GLU A 200 -8.27 -3.90 -8.31
N GLU A 201 -7.19 -4.08 -9.08
CA GLU A 201 -7.06 -5.25 -9.95
C GLU A 201 -6.97 -6.56 -9.17
N LEU A 202 -6.30 -6.58 -8.01
CA LEU A 202 -6.29 -7.76 -7.14
C LEU A 202 -7.68 -8.07 -6.57
N VAL A 203 -8.47 -7.06 -6.20
CA VAL A 203 -9.85 -7.28 -5.75
C VAL A 203 -10.69 -7.86 -6.89
N ARG A 204 -10.64 -7.26 -8.08
CA ARG A 204 -11.31 -7.79 -9.28
C ARG A 204 -10.91 -9.24 -9.54
N TYR A 205 -9.61 -9.50 -9.52
CA TYR A 205 -9.07 -10.83 -9.74
C TYR A 205 -9.57 -11.84 -8.72
N SER A 206 -9.56 -11.45 -7.43
CA SER A 206 -10.03 -12.30 -6.32
C SER A 206 -11.50 -12.71 -6.45
N LEU A 207 -12.32 -11.88 -7.09
CA LEU A 207 -13.74 -12.17 -7.35
C LEU A 207 -13.99 -12.88 -8.70
N GLY A 208 -12.91 -13.28 -9.39
CA GLY A 208 -12.96 -14.03 -10.64
C GLY A 208 -13.23 -13.17 -11.88
N TYR A 209 -12.87 -11.89 -11.86
CA TYR A 209 -12.83 -11.07 -13.07
C TYR A 209 -11.43 -11.13 -13.72
N PRO A 210 -11.33 -10.94 -15.05
CA PRO A 210 -10.03 -10.79 -15.71
C PRO A 210 -9.24 -9.60 -15.15
N ALA A 211 -7.92 -9.75 -15.03
CA ALA A 211 -7.02 -8.73 -14.52
C ALA A 211 -5.68 -8.77 -15.28
N ALA A 212 -5.47 -7.81 -16.18
CA ALA A 212 -4.34 -7.79 -17.09
C ALA A 212 -2.98 -7.71 -16.36
N SER A 213 -2.89 -6.92 -15.27
CA SER A 213 -1.65 -6.83 -14.49
C SER A 213 -1.29 -8.14 -13.79
N VAL A 214 -2.29 -8.93 -13.36
CA VAL A 214 -2.07 -10.25 -12.77
C VAL A 214 -1.59 -11.25 -13.82
N GLU A 215 -2.24 -11.25 -15.00
CA GLU A 215 -1.79 -12.07 -16.12
C GLU A 215 -0.36 -11.74 -16.53
N TRP A 216 -0.02 -10.44 -16.62
CA TRP A 216 1.34 -9.98 -16.89
C TRP A 216 2.33 -10.47 -15.83
N PHE A 217 1.99 -10.36 -14.55
CA PHE A 217 2.81 -10.84 -13.44
C PHE A 217 3.11 -12.35 -13.56
N LEU A 218 2.11 -13.16 -13.88
CA LEU A 218 2.26 -14.60 -14.09
C LEU A 218 3.11 -14.92 -15.35
N GLN A 219 2.95 -14.14 -16.41
CA GLN A 219 3.79 -14.24 -17.61
C GLN A 219 5.26 -13.92 -17.30
N GLN A 220 5.55 -12.96 -16.41
CA GLN A 220 6.94 -12.65 -16.03
C GLN A 220 7.60 -13.80 -15.26
N HIS A 221 6.85 -14.52 -14.43
CA HIS A 221 7.38 -15.73 -13.78
C HIS A 221 7.57 -16.89 -14.76
N THR A 222 6.78 -16.94 -15.84
CA THR A 222 7.01 -17.86 -16.95
C THR A 222 8.26 -17.48 -17.74
N ALA A 223 8.51 -16.19 -17.97
CA ALA A 223 9.74 -15.70 -18.59
C ALA A 223 10.97 -16.07 -17.74
N PHE A 224 10.90 -15.87 -16.43
CA PHE A 224 11.93 -16.33 -15.49
C PHE A 224 12.22 -17.84 -15.63
N TYR A 225 11.18 -18.69 -15.69
CA TYR A 225 11.33 -20.11 -15.96
C TYR A 225 12.10 -20.37 -17.28
N ILE A 226 11.73 -19.70 -18.37
CA ILE A 226 12.39 -19.87 -19.68
C ILE A 226 13.88 -19.47 -19.59
N HIS A 227 14.19 -18.33 -18.95
CA HIS A 227 15.55 -17.85 -18.81
C HIS A 227 16.43 -18.82 -18.01
N VAL A 228 15.93 -19.32 -16.88
CA VAL A 228 16.66 -20.27 -16.04
C VAL A 228 16.81 -21.62 -16.72
N LEU A 229 15.76 -22.14 -17.36
CA LEU A 229 15.82 -23.41 -18.08
C LEU A 229 16.86 -23.35 -19.22
N ASN A 230 16.86 -22.28 -20.01
CA ASN A 230 17.84 -22.11 -21.08
C ASN A 230 19.27 -22.01 -20.54
N TYR A 231 19.47 -21.33 -19.41
CA TYR A 231 20.76 -21.27 -18.75
C TYR A 231 21.23 -22.64 -18.25
N LEU A 232 20.35 -23.42 -17.60
CA LEU A 232 20.69 -24.75 -17.09
C LEU A 232 20.92 -25.77 -18.21
N ASN A 233 20.22 -25.65 -19.35
CA ASN A 233 20.51 -26.46 -20.54
C ASN A 233 21.90 -26.16 -21.11
N ALA A 234 22.33 -24.90 -21.08
CA ALA A 234 23.66 -24.49 -21.54
C ALA A 234 24.78 -24.85 -20.53
N PHE A 235 24.46 -24.84 -19.22
CA PHE A 235 25.40 -25.11 -18.12
C PHE A 235 24.82 -26.12 -17.11
N PRO A 236 24.74 -27.41 -17.46
CA PRO A 236 24.12 -28.43 -16.60
C PRO A 236 24.79 -28.58 -15.23
N GLU A 237 26.08 -28.29 -15.13
CA GLU A 237 26.86 -28.32 -13.88
C GLU A 237 26.33 -27.36 -12.80
N GLU A 238 25.59 -26.32 -13.20
CA GLU A 238 25.02 -25.32 -12.30
C GLU A 238 23.74 -25.80 -11.60
N ALA A 239 23.16 -26.93 -12.03
CA ALA A 239 21.91 -27.46 -11.49
C ALA A 239 21.97 -27.74 -9.98
N ALA A 240 23.11 -28.23 -9.46
CA ALA A 240 23.30 -28.46 -8.03
C ALA A 240 23.21 -27.15 -7.22
N ARG A 241 23.77 -26.06 -7.76
CA ARG A 241 23.70 -24.73 -7.15
C ARG A 241 22.27 -24.21 -7.13
N TYR A 242 21.55 -24.32 -8.24
CA TYR A 242 20.14 -23.90 -8.29
C TYR A 242 19.21 -24.76 -7.43
N THR A 243 19.60 -26.00 -7.12
CA THR A 243 18.93 -26.81 -6.10
C THR A 243 19.12 -26.22 -4.68
N GLU A 244 20.27 -25.63 -4.37
CA GLU A 244 20.50 -24.89 -3.12
C GLU A 244 19.66 -23.59 -3.09
N VAL A 245 19.62 -22.86 -4.21
CA VAL A 245 18.80 -21.64 -4.38
C VAL A 245 17.31 -21.95 -4.15
N GLU A 246 16.82 -23.06 -4.69
CA GLU A 246 15.44 -23.54 -4.50
C GLU A 246 15.09 -23.70 -3.02
N ARG A 247 15.98 -24.30 -2.22
CA ARG A 247 15.75 -24.47 -0.78
C ARG A 247 15.58 -23.13 -0.06
N HIS A 248 16.33 -22.12 -0.46
CA HIS A 248 16.22 -20.77 0.10
C HIS A 248 14.96 -20.02 -0.38
N LEU A 249 14.40 -20.39 -1.53
CA LEU A 249 13.17 -19.80 -2.07
C LEU A 249 11.89 -20.39 -1.46
N ARG A 250 11.90 -21.58 -0.86
CA ARG A 250 10.71 -22.23 -0.26
C ARG A 250 9.94 -21.37 0.75
N GLY A 251 10.64 -20.52 1.50
CA GLY A 251 10.04 -19.59 2.48
C GLY A 251 9.89 -18.16 1.96
N ARG A 252 10.04 -17.95 0.65
CA ARG A 252 10.04 -16.64 -0.03
C ARG A 252 8.96 -16.63 -1.11
N SER A 253 9.24 -16.08 -2.30
CA SER A 253 8.28 -16.03 -3.41
C SER A 253 7.78 -17.42 -3.84
N PRO A 254 6.47 -17.71 -3.68
CA PRO A 254 5.88 -18.97 -4.12
C PRO A 254 5.88 -19.11 -5.64
N PHE A 255 5.82 -17.99 -6.36
CA PHE A 255 5.84 -17.96 -7.82
C PHE A 255 7.24 -18.27 -8.36
N ALA A 256 8.27 -17.59 -7.87
CA ALA A 256 9.64 -17.84 -8.31
C ALA A 256 10.13 -19.23 -7.87
N HIS A 257 9.75 -19.67 -6.66
CA HIS A 257 10.01 -21.03 -6.20
C HIS A 257 9.43 -22.09 -7.15
N ARG A 258 8.14 -21.98 -7.50
CA ARG A 258 7.49 -22.92 -8.42
C ARG A 258 8.14 -22.92 -9.81
N ALA A 259 8.48 -21.74 -10.34
CA ALA A 259 9.20 -21.62 -11.60
C ALA A 259 10.57 -22.31 -11.58
N LEU A 260 11.34 -22.14 -10.51
CA LEU A 260 12.65 -22.77 -10.37
C LEU A 260 12.54 -24.29 -10.21
N VAL A 261 11.62 -24.78 -9.38
CA VAL A 261 11.36 -26.22 -9.22
C VAL A 261 11.05 -26.88 -10.56
N GLN A 262 10.23 -26.22 -11.39
CA GLN A 262 9.86 -26.76 -12.69
C GLN A 262 11.03 -26.77 -13.68
N CYS A 263 11.95 -25.81 -13.61
CA CYS A 263 13.23 -25.88 -14.34
C CYS A 263 14.01 -27.13 -13.92
N LEU A 264 14.19 -27.33 -12.61
CA LEU A 264 14.98 -28.44 -12.06
C LEU A 264 14.35 -29.81 -12.38
N LEU A 265 13.03 -29.95 -12.30
CA LEU A 265 12.31 -31.16 -12.68
C LEU A 265 12.46 -31.46 -14.18
N THR A 266 12.42 -30.42 -15.04
CA THR A 266 12.65 -30.58 -16.48
C THR A 266 14.08 -31.10 -16.73
N MET A 267 15.09 -30.53 -16.05
CA MET A 267 16.47 -31.01 -16.12
C MET A 267 16.63 -32.45 -15.61
N GLN A 268 15.87 -32.85 -14.58
CA GLN A 268 15.93 -34.19 -13.99
C GLN A 268 15.43 -35.29 -14.91
N SER A 269 14.35 -35.02 -15.64
CA SER A 269 13.89 -35.93 -16.70
C SER A 269 14.98 -36.24 -17.74
N GLN A 270 16.01 -35.38 -17.81
CA GLN A 270 17.18 -35.53 -18.68
C GLN A 270 18.46 -36.01 -17.97
N THR A 271 18.58 -35.87 -16.64
CA THR A 271 19.85 -36.06 -15.90
C THR A 271 19.79 -37.00 -14.69
N GLY A 272 18.60 -37.45 -14.24
CA GLY A 272 18.45 -38.46 -13.19
C GLY A 272 18.73 -38.01 -11.75
N LEU A 273 18.71 -36.70 -11.45
CA LEU A 273 18.80 -36.18 -10.08
C LEU A 273 17.47 -36.36 -9.32
N ASP A 274 17.54 -36.50 -8.00
CA ASP A 274 16.39 -36.76 -7.12
C ASP A 274 15.96 -35.45 -6.43
N VAL A 275 14.91 -34.78 -6.92
CA VAL A 275 14.29 -33.62 -6.24
C VAL A 275 12.92 -34.06 -5.72
N PRO A 276 12.59 -33.77 -4.44
CA PRO A 276 11.29 -34.11 -3.90
C PRO A 276 10.17 -33.41 -4.67
N LEU A 277 9.16 -34.20 -5.08
CA LEU A 277 7.91 -33.70 -5.64
C LEU A 277 7.28 -32.70 -4.65
N VAL A 278 7.17 -31.44 -5.04
CA VAL A 278 6.47 -30.45 -4.21
C VAL A 278 4.97 -30.74 -4.30
N SER A 279 4.32 -30.87 -3.13
CA SER A 279 2.86 -30.91 -3.04
C SER A 279 2.29 -29.67 -3.72
N SER A 280 1.61 -29.88 -4.83
CA SER A 280 1.07 -28.87 -5.75
C SER A 280 -0.17 -28.16 -5.20
N GLN A 281 -0.25 -27.89 -3.90
CA GLN A 281 -1.50 -27.49 -3.24
C GLN A 281 -1.53 -26.07 -2.66
N THR A 282 -0.43 -25.32 -2.65
CA THR A 282 -0.48 -23.92 -2.19
C THR A 282 -0.83 -22.99 -3.35
N LEU A 283 -2.05 -22.46 -3.33
CA LEU A 283 -2.54 -21.47 -4.30
C LEU A 283 -1.80 -20.16 -4.05
N ALA A 284 -1.08 -19.67 -5.06
CA ALA A 284 -0.06 -18.65 -4.83
C ALA A 284 -0.65 -17.27 -4.45
N PHE A 285 -1.91 -16.99 -4.80
CA PHE A 285 -2.62 -15.78 -4.38
C PHE A 285 -3.51 -15.96 -3.14
N GLU A 286 -3.53 -17.13 -2.51
CA GLU A 286 -4.42 -17.41 -1.37
C GLU A 286 -4.25 -16.39 -0.23
N PHE A 287 -3.01 -15.98 0.05
CA PHE A 287 -2.69 -15.04 1.13
C PHE A 287 -3.43 -13.69 0.98
N ILE A 288 -3.80 -13.27 -0.23
CA ILE A 288 -4.50 -12.00 -0.47
C ILE A 288 -5.92 -12.19 -0.99
N ALA A 289 -6.12 -13.14 -1.91
CA ALA A 289 -7.42 -13.38 -2.52
C ALA A 289 -8.41 -14.00 -1.54
N GLY A 290 -7.98 -14.92 -0.68
CA GLY A 290 -8.85 -15.55 0.33
C GLY A 290 -9.46 -14.54 1.30
N PRO A 291 -8.65 -13.68 1.95
CA PRO A 291 -9.18 -12.62 2.81
C PRO A 291 -10.11 -11.64 2.10
N ILE A 292 -9.82 -11.27 0.84
CA ILE A 292 -10.72 -10.39 0.05
C ILE A 292 -12.04 -11.08 -0.26
N GLN A 293 -12.01 -12.35 -0.65
CA GLN A 293 -13.21 -13.15 -0.92
C GLN A 293 -14.10 -13.28 0.33
N GLY A 294 -13.50 -13.44 1.51
CA GLY A 294 -14.23 -13.49 2.78
C GLY A 294 -15.14 -12.28 3.01
N LEU A 295 -14.71 -11.07 2.60
CA LEU A 295 -15.50 -9.84 2.71
C LEU A 295 -16.83 -9.88 1.94
N PHE A 296 -16.93 -10.73 0.91
CA PHE A 296 -18.13 -10.87 0.08
C PHE A 296 -18.97 -12.10 0.44
N GLN A 297 -18.48 -12.99 1.31
CA GLN A 297 -19.16 -14.21 1.75
C GLN A 297 -19.96 -13.99 3.04
N ASP A 298 -19.41 -13.24 3.98
CA ASP A 298 -20.05 -13.02 5.28
C ASP A 298 -21.13 -11.93 5.19
N SER A 299 -22.39 -12.27 5.53
CA SER A 299 -23.61 -11.42 5.58
C SER A 299 -23.40 -9.99 5.03
N PRO A 300 -23.47 -9.79 3.70
CA PRO A 300 -22.79 -8.68 3.07
C PRO A 300 -23.44 -7.35 3.46
N PRO A 301 -22.65 -6.38 3.95
CA PRO A 301 -23.11 -5.00 3.98
C PRO A 301 -23.26 -4.50 2.53
N SER A 302 -24.03 -3.42 2.31
CA SER A 302 -24.23 -2.83 0.97
C SER A 302 -22.90 -2.62 0.22
N LEU A 303 -22.94 -2.61 -1.11
CA LEU A 303 -21.77 -2.40 -1.97
C LEU A 303 -21.03 -1.13 -1.57
N THR A 304 -21.76 -0.06 -1.27
CA THR A 304 -21.19 1.20 -0.78
C THR A 304 -20.31 0.99 0.45
N SER A 305 -20.77 0.20 1.43
CA SER A 305 -20.00 -0.12 2.64
C SER A 305 -18.75 -0.95 2.30
N ILE A 306 -18.89 -2.00 1.48
CA ILE A 306 -17.75 -2.82 1.06
C ILE A 306 -16.72 -1.98 0.30
N LEU A 307 -17.13 -1.09 -0.59
CA LEU A 307 -16.20 -0.24 -1.34
C LEU A 307 -15.46 0.75 -0.43
N LYS A 308 -16.07 1.20 0.68
CA LYS A 308 -15.37 1.99 1.72
C LYS A 308 -14.32 1.14 2.44
N VAL A 309 -14.68 -0.08 2.84
CA VAL A 309 -13.74 -1.06 3.43
C VAL A 309 -12.57 -1.31 2.49
N LEU A 310 -12.84 -1.64 1.23
CA LEU A 310 -11.82 -1.87 0.21
C LEU A 310 -10.94 -0.63 0.01
N SER A 311 -11.49 0.59 0.09
CA SER A 311 -10.69 1.82 -0.05
C SER A 311 -9.64 1.92 1.07
N VAL A 312 -10.03 1.61 2.31
CA VAL A 312 -9.12 1.57 3.47
C VAL A 312 -8.09 0.45 3.32
N LEU A 313 -8.52 -0.73 2.89
CA LEU A 313 -7.62 -1.85 2.61
C LEU A 313 -6.65 -1.56 1.46
N GLY A 314 -7.03 -0.75 0.48
CA GLY A 314 -6.12 -0.30 -0.57
C GLY A 314 -4.95 0.51 -0.04
N VAL A 315 -5.20 1.37 0.95
CA VAL A 315 -4.14 2.12 1.64
C VAL A 315 -3.23 1.16 2.44
N ARG A 316 -3.83 0.21 3.15
CA ARG A 316 -3.08 -0.82 3.88
C ARG A 316 -2.21 -1.66 2.96
N PHE A 317 -2.74 -2.09 1.81
CA PHE A 317 -2.02 -2.84 0.79
C PHE A 317 -0.76 -2.10 0.35
N GLN A 318 -0.86 -0.79 0.11
CA GLN A 318 0.29 0.03 -0.25
C GLN A 318 1.37 0.00 0.83
N GLN A 319 1.00 0.12 2.11
CA GLN A 319 1.96 0.03 3.22
C GLN A 319 2.57 -1.37 3.36
N SER A 320 1.74 -2.41 3.36
CA SER A 320 2.15 -3.78 3.65
C SER A 320 2.97 -4.41 2.53
N TYR A 321 2.75 -4.02 1.28
CA TYR A 321 3.35 -4.70 0.14
C TYR A 321 4.06 -3.80 -0.86
N VAL A 322 3.60 -2.56 -1.08
CA VAL A 322 4.24 -1.67 -2.07
C VAL A 322 5.42 -0.92 -1.48
N HIS A 323 5.22 -0.29 -0.33
CA HIS A 323 6.24 0.47 0.39
C HIS A 323 7.11 -0.42 1.30
N ALA A 324 6.72 -1.67 1.52
CA ALA A 324 7.53 -2.63 2.26
C ALA A 324 8.85 -2.92 1.54
N ARG A 325 9.92 -3.03 2.33
CA ARG A 325 11.26 -3.39 1.84
C ARG A 325 11.34 -4.86 1.42
N GLU A 326 10.66 -5.73 2.14
CA GLU A 326 10.64 -7.17 1.92
C GLU A 326 9.20 -7.67 1.88
N MET A 327 8.95 -8.68 1.06
CA MET A 327 7.63 -9.27 0.88
C MET A 327 7.41 -10.43 1.86
N ASN A 328 6.25 -10.48 2.49
CA ASN A 328 5.80 -11.65 3.23
C ASN A 328 4.67 -12.33 2.47
N TRP A 329 5.01 -13.41 1.77
CA TRP A 329 4.09 -14.18 0.93
C TRP A 329 3.19 -15.16 1.71
N VAL A 330 3.51 -15.41 2.98
CA VAL A 330 2.84 -16.44 3.80
C VAL A 330 1.79 -15.82 4.72
N GLN A 331 2.02 -14.60 5.19
CA GLN A 331 1.09 -13.93 6.08
C GLN A 331 -0.17 -13.49 5.30
N PRO A 332 -1.37 -13.96 5.72
CA PRO A 332 -2.61 -13.52 5.10
C PRO A 332 -2.77 -12.00 5.22
N PHE A 333 -3.32 -11.39 4.17
CA PHE A 333 -3.64 -9.98 4.14
C PHE A 333 -4.67 -9.65 5.22
N ASN A 334 -4.32 -8.73 6.12
CA ASN A 334 -5.20 -8.36 7.21
C ASN A 334 -6.35 -7.47 6.70
N THR A 335 -7.55 -8.04 6.64
CA THR A 335 -8.79 -7.35 6.25
C THR A 335 -9.57 -6.75 7.41
N SER A 336 -9.06 -6.84 8.65
CA SER A 336 -9.75 -6.33 9.85
C SER A 336 -9.87 -4.81 9.78
N VAL A 337 -11.11 -4.30 9.93
CA VAL A 337 -11.41 -2.85 9.82
C VAL A 337 -12.31 -2.37 10.96
N PHE A 338 -12.16 -2.94 12.16
CA PHE A 338 -12.98 -2.62 13.34
C PHE A 338 -13.14 -1.12 13.61
N PHE A 339 -12.05 -0.34 13.46
CA PHE A 339 -12.10 1.11 13.61
C PHE A 339 -13.06 1.78 12.62
N LEU A 340 -13.03 1.38 11.34
CA LEU A 340 -13.94 1.89 10.32
C LEU A 340 -15.37 1.44 10.59
N ASP A 341 -15.56 0.18 10.99
CA ASP A 341 -16.88 -0.37 11.30
C ASP A 341 -17.54 0.41 12.44
N ASP A 342 -16.81 0.63 13.54
CA ASP A 342 -17.27 1.42 14.68
C ASP A 342 -17.52 2.89 14.30
N LEU A 343 -16.66 3.46 13.45
CA LEU A 343 -16.79 4.83 12.96
C LEU A 343 -18.07 5.01 12.12
N LEU A 344 -18.35 4.08 11.20
CA LEU A 344 -19.52 4.12 10.31
C LEU A 344 -20.81 3.73 11.04
N ALA A 345 -20.73 2.89 12.07
CA ALA A 345 -21.89 2.53 12.91
C ALA A 345 -22.27 3.61 13.92
N SER A 346 -21.33 4.51 14.26
CA SER A 346 -21.56 5.58 15.22
C SER A 346 -22.50 6.66 14.68
N THR A 347 -23.38 7.18 15.54
CA THR A 347 -24.37 8.20 15.16
C THR A 347 -23.79 9.61 15.04
N SER A 348 -22.65 9.86 15.67
CA SER A 348 -21.92 11.14 15.65
C SER A 348 -20.49 10.96 16.13
N ALA A 349 -19.62 11.93 15.84
CA ALA A 349 -18.22 11.92 16.27
C ALA A 349 -18.07 11.85 17.80
N VAL A 350 -18.99 12.47 18.54
CA VAL A 350 -19.05 12.41 20.01
C VAL A 350 -19.44 11.01 20.51
N ASP A 351 -20.35 10.34 19.80
CA ASP A 351 -20.76 8.97 20.11
C ASP A 351 -19.60 7.99 19.90
N PHE A 352 -18.88 8.15 18.78
CA PHE A 352 -17.67 7.37 18.50
C PHE A 352 -16.59 7.60 19.56
N ALA A 353 -16.32 8.86 19.94
CA ALA A 353 -15.38 9.21 21.01
C ALA A 353 -15.77 8.57 22.37
N ARG A 354 -17.08 8.44 22.65
CA ARG A 354 -17.57 7.76 23.84
C ARG A 354 -17.29 6.26 23.78
N THR A 355 -17.51 5.60 22.64
CA THR A 355 -17.19 4.19 22.43
C THR A 355 -15.71 3.93 22.70
N LEU A 356 -14.81 4.71 22.10
CA LEU A 356 -13.37 4.62 22.36
C LEU A 356 -13.03 4.85 23.84
N THR A 357 -13.66 5.83 24.49
CA THR A 357 -13.45 6.12 25.92
C THR A 357 -13.87 4.96 26.82
N ASN A 358 -14.99 4.31 26.53
CA ASN A 358 -15.47 3.15 27.29
C ASN A 358 -14.53 1.94 27.13
N ILE A 359 -14.02 1.71 25.91
CA ILE A 359 -13.05 0.65 25.63
C ILE A 359 -11.75 0.92 26.43
N ASP A 360 -11.22 2.13 26.32
CA ASP A 360 -9.99 2.52 27.01
C ASP A 360 -10.15 2.47 28.53
N GLU A 361 -11.29 2.88 29.08
CA GLU A 361 -11.62 2.71 30.50
C GLU A 361 -11.52 1.26 30.96
N GLY A 362 -12.10 0.34 30.17
CA GLY A 362 -12.06 -1.08 30.43
C GLY A 362 -10.65 -1.66 30.41
N GLN A 363 -9.75 -1.16 29.57
CA GLN A 363 -8.37 -1.65 29.52
C GLN A 363 -7.48 -1.00 30.58
N PHE A 364 -7.55 0.33 30.75
CA PHE A 364 -6.70 1.06 31.68
C PHE A 364 -7.05 0.79 33.15
N SER A 365 -8.30 0.43 33.46
CA SER A 365 -8.68 0.00 34.82
C SER A 365 -7.97 -1.27 35.31
N LYS A 366 -7.40 -2.06 34.38
CA LYS A 366 -6.63 -3.27 34.69
C LYS A 366 -5.16 -3.00 35.02
N LEU A 367 -4.69 -1.76 34.82
CA LEU A 367 -3.31 -1.39 35.12
C LEU A 367 -3.08 -1.39 36.64
N THR A 368 -2.01 -2.06 37.05
CA THR A 368 -1.50 -2.09 38.42
C THR A 368 -0.07 -1.53 38.47
N PRO A 369 0.42 -1.07 39.62
CA PRO A 369 1.80 -0.60 39.75
C PRO A 369 2.85 -1.60 39.25
N SER A 370 2.65 -2.91 39.50
CA SER A 370 3.54 -3.97 39.00
C SER A 370 3.48 -4.11 37.48
N SER A 371 2.31 -3.91 36.85
CA SER A 371 2.16 -3.96 35.39
C SER A 371 2.82 -2.80 34.64
N VAL A 372 3.34 -1.79 35.34
CA VAL A 372 3.94 -0.59 34.72
C VAL A 372 5.44 -0.51 35.04
N ALA A 373 5.89 -1.10 36.15
CA ALA A 373 7.28 -1.06 36.59
C ALA A 373 8.18 -2.08 35.86
N GLU A 374 7.63 -3.22 35.46
CA GLU A 374 8.28 -4.23 34.63
C GLU A 374 7.69 -4.15 33.22
N GLU A 375 8.44 -4.46 32.16
CA GLU A 375 7.99 -4.43 30.74
C GLU A 375 6.80 -5.38 30.53
N SER A 376 5.63 -4.98 30.99
CA SER A 376 4.46 -5.83 31.15
C SER A 376 3.79 -6.06 29.80
N PRO A 377 3.30 -7.28 29.55
CA PRO A 377 2.52 -7.55 28.35
C PRO A 377 1.27 -6.65 28.25
N LEU A 378 0.68 -6.22 29.38
CA LEU A 378 -0.47 -5.32 29.35
C LEU A 378 -0.11 -3.91 28.89
N ALA A 379 0.99 -3.34 29.40
CA ALA A 379 1.45 -2.01 29.00
C ALA A 379 1.90 -1.98 27.54
N MET A 380 2.58 -3.04 27.08
CA MET A 380 2.97 -3.21 25.67
C MET A 380 1.75 -3.33 24.76
N ARG A 381 0.76 -4.14 25.14
CA ARG A 381 -0.50 -4.25 24.39
C ARG A 381 -1.21 -2.91 24.24
N LEU A 382 -1.28 -2.09 25.29
CA LEU A 382 -1.89 -0.75 25.21
C LEU A 382 -1.12 0.17 24.24
N ILE A 383 0.21 0.05 24.16
CA ILE A 383 1.01 0.80 23.18
C ILE A 383 0.74 0.30 21.76
N GLU A 384 0.66 -1.02 21.57
CA GLU A 384 0.31 -1.61 20.28
C GLU A 384 -1.10 -1.20 19.81
N GLU A 385 -2.09 -1.21 20.72
CA GLU A 385 -3.45 -0.73 20.45
C GLU A 385 -3.47 0.76 20.05
N TRP A 386 -2.64 1.59 20.68
CA TRP A 386 -2.46 3.00 20.32
C TRP A 386 -1.92 3.17 18.89
N GLU A 387 -0.89 2.41 18.52
CA GLU A 387 -0.30 2.46 17.17
C GLU A 387 -1.27 1.95 16.10
N LEU A 388 -2.01 0.88 16.41
CA LEU A 388 -3.06 0.35 15.53
C LEU A 388 -4.16 1.38 15.31
N LEU A 389 -4.61 2.06 16.37
CA LEU A 389 -5.61 3.13 16.28
C LEU A 389 -5.10 4.33 15.46
N SER A 390 -3.86 4.77 15.70
CA SER A 390 -3.21 5.83 14.92
C SER A 390 -3.12 5.48 13.43
N THR A 391 -2.72 4.25 13.14
CA THR A 391 -2.61 3.73 11.77
C THR A 391 -3.99 3.65 11.12
N ALA A 392 -5.00 3.11 11.80
CA ALA A 392 -6.35 3.01 11.28
C ALA A 392 -6.97 4.39 10.99
N ALA A 393 -6.75 5.37 11.86
CA ALA A 393 -7.18 6.75 11.62
C ALA A 393 -6.51 7.35 10.37
N TRP A 394 -5.20 7.12 10.19
CA TRP A 394 -4.47 7.53 8.99
C TRP A 394 -4.97 6.81 7.72
N GLU A 395 -5.20 5.50 7.78
CA GLU A 395 -5.72 4.70 6.67
C GLU A 395 -7.10 5.23 6.23
N CYS A 396 -7.99 5.49 7.19
CA CYS A 396 -9.32 6.04 6.94
C CYS A 396 -9.24 7.43 6.30
N CYS A 397 -8.42 8.34 6.81
CA CYS A 397 -8.28 9.68 6.22
C CYS A 397 -7.72 9.63 4.80
N SER A 398 -6.76 8.73 4.56
CA SER A 398 -6.11 8.58 3.26
C SER A 398 -7.06 7.97 2.22
N ALA A 399 -7.91 7.04 2.64
CA ALA A 399 -8.86 6.35 1.77
C ALA A 399 -10.18 7.11 1.57
N LEU A 400 -10.65 7.78 2.62
CA LEU A 400 -11.95 8.42 2.73
C LEU A 400 -11.79 9.84 3.31
N PRO A 401 -11.26 10.80 2.51
CA PRO A 401 -10.99 12.16 2.99
C PRO A 401 -12.24 12.89 3.50
N ASP A 402 -13.43 12.47 3.10
CA ASP A 402 -14.73 12.94 3.58
C ASP A 402 -14.94 12.69 5.08
N LEU A 403 -14.22 11.73 5.68
CA LEU A 403 -14.28 11.42 7.12
C LEU A 403 -13.36 12.31 7.97
N VAL A 404 -12.50 13.13 7.36
CA VAL A 404 -11.55 13.98 8.07
C VAL A 404 -12.25 14.94 9.05
N PRO A 405 -13.30 15.70 8.67
CA PRO A 405 -14.01 16.58 9.62
C PRO A 405 -14.61 15.81 10.80
N TYR A 406 -15.17 14.62 10.54
CA TYR A 406 -15.73 13.77 11.58
C TYR A 406 -14.66 13.32 12.59
N LEU A 407 -13.47 12.97 12.11
CA LEU A 407 -12.34 12.59 12.98
C LEU A 407 -11.75 13.78 13.75
N GLN A 408 -11.78 14.99 13.19
CA GLN A 408 -11.43 16.22 13.92
C GLN A 408 -12.39 16.45 15.10
N GLU A 409 -13.70 16.37 14.85
CA GLU A 409 -14.72 16.48 15.91
C GLU A 409 -14.57 15.38 16.97
N CYS A 410 -14.23 14.15 16.55
CA CYS A 410 -13.96 13.04 17.47
C CYS A 410 -12.74 13.35 18.36
N ALA A 411 -11.65 13.88 17.78
CA ALA A 411 -10.48 14.26 18.56
C ALA A 411 -10.79 15.36 19.58
N GLU A 412 -11.59 16.36 19.22
CA GLU A 412 -12.05 17.39 20.16
C GLU A 412 -12.90 16.80 21.30
N ALA A 413 -13.82 15.89 20.96
CA ALA A 413 -14.64 15.19 21.94
C ALA A 413 -13.80 14.33 22.90
N LEU A 414 -12.81 13.59 22.39
CA LEU A 414 -11.87 12.79 23.20
C LEU A 414 -11.03 13.66 24.15
N LEU A 415 -10.59 14.83 23.68
CA LEU A 415 -9.91 15.80 24.54
C LEU A 415 -10.85 16.33 25.64
N GLY A 416 -12.12 16.60 25.30
CA GLY A 416 -13.17 17.02 26.22
C GLY A 416 -13.46 15.98 27.32
N THR A 417 -13.50 14.70 26.97
CA THR A 417 -13.66 13.57 27.92
C THR A 417 -12.35 13.20 28.63
N ARG A 418 -11.25 13.90 28.34
CA ARG A 418 -9.90 13.65 28.87
C ARG A 418 -9.41 12.24 28.58
N ASN A 419 -9.83 11.67 27.45
CA ASN A 419 -9.24 10.44 26.94
C ASN A 419 -8.01 10.77 26.08
N TYR A 420 -6.86 10.98 26.72
CA TYR A 420 -5.63 11.32 26.01
C TYR A 420 -5.06 10.14 25.21
N HIS A 421 -5.41 8.90 25.54
CA HIS A 421 -4.92 7.72 24.84
C HIS A 421 -5.42 7.70 23.39
N SER A 422 -6.74 7.57 23.21
CA SER A 422 -7.34 7.60 21.88
C SER A 422 -7.19 8.97 21.20
N PHE A 423 -7.23 10.07 21.97
CA PHE A 423 -7.03 11.41 21.42
C PHE A 423 -5.68 11.54 20.70
N THR A 424 -4.56 11.15 21.35
CA THR A 424 -3.25 11.30 20.71
C THR A 424 -3.06 10.32 19.56
N ALA A 425 -3.70 9.15 19.59
CA ALA A 425 -3.67 8.20 18.48
C ALA A 425 -4.35 8.79 17.24
N VAL A 426 -5.61 9.24 17.36
CA VAL A 426 -6.38 9.85 16.27
C VAL A 426 -5.68 11.10 15.74
N LEU A 427 -5.18 11.96 16.65
CA LEU A 427 -4.44 13.16 16.28
C LEU A 427 -3.15 12.85 15.52
N ASN A 428 -2.44 11.78 15.91
CA ASN A 428 -1.22 11.33 15.23
C ASN A 428 -1.54 10.80 13.82
N GLY A 429 -2.63 10.05 13.67
CA GLY A 429 -3.11 9.59 12.37
C GLY A 429 -3.46 10.73 11.42
N LEU A 430 -4.20 11.74 11.92
CA LEU A 430 -4.52 12.97 11.16
C LEU A 430 -3.26 13.76 10.78
N GLN A 431 -2.25 13.80 11.67
CA GLN A 431 -0.98 14.47 11.38
C GLN A 431 -0.20 13.74 10.27
N LYS A 432 -0.10 12.41 10.35
CA LYS A 432 0.50 11.57 9.29
C LYS A 432 -0.22 11.81 7.95
N TYR A 433 -1.54 11.94 7.95
CA TYR A 433 -2.33 12.21 6.75
C TYR A 433 -2.00 13.61 6.20
N SER A 434 -1.94 14.63 7.06
CA SER A 434 -1.58 16.01 6.68
C SER A 434 -0.24 16.10 5.97
N ILE A 435 0.75 15.34 6.46
CA ILE A 435 2.11 15.29 5.88
C ILE A 435 2.07 14.57 4.53
N THR A 436 1.29 13.50 4.40
CA THR A 436 1.23 12.68 3.18
C THR A 436 0.38 13.35 2.08
N ALA A 437 -0.68 14.07 2.46
CA ALA A 437 -1.58 14.79 1.56
C ALA A 437 -1.02 16.14 1.08
N LEU A 438 0.27 16.42 1.34
CA LEU A 438 0.97 17.61 0.88
C LEU A 438 0.91 17.71 -0.65
N THR A 439 0.10 18.64 -1.15
CA THR A 439 0.04 18.97 -2.57
C THR A 439 1.07 20.07 -2.83
N ILE A 440 2.15 19.73 -3.53
CA ILE A 440 3.09 20.74 -4.04
C ILE A 440 2.36 21.53 -5.12
N THR A 441 1.90 22.73 -4.79
CA THR A 441 1.36 23.66 -5.78
C THR A 441 2.54 24.35 -6.46
N ASN A 442 2.88 23.88 -7.67
CA ASN A 442 3.77 24.61 -8.56
C ASN A 442 3.00 25.82 -9.10
N THR A 443 3.17 26.97 -8.45
CA THR A 443 2.83 28.25 -9.06
C THR A 443 3.94 28.61 -10.06
N ASN A 444 3.59 29.14 -11.23
CA ASN A 444 4.51 29.45 -12.34
C ASN A 444 5.48 30.63 -12.06
N SER A 445 5.98 30.75 -10.84
CA SER A 445 7.06 31.66 -10.45
C SER A 445 8.08 30.85 -9.65
N ALA A 446 9.36 31.21 -9.72
CA ALA A 446 10.52 30.47 -9.20
C ALA A 446 10.55 30.20 -7.66
N THR A 447 9.40 30.17 -7.00
CA THR A 447 9.19 29.85 -5.59
C THR A 447 8.05 28.84 -5.48
N SER A 448 8.38 27.55 -5.46
CA SER A 448 7.43 26.50 -5.07
C SER A 448 7.02 26.73 -3.61
N THR A 449 5.80 27.20 -3.38
CA THR A 449 5.25 27.35 -2.03
C THR A 449 4.54 26.05 -1.66
N VAL A 450 5.08 25.31 -0.70
CA VAL A 450 4.42 24.14 -0.11
C VAL A 450 3.28 24.66 0.77
N SER A 451 2.04 24.54 0.30
CA SER A 451 0.86 24.83 1.12
C SER A 451 0.45 23.57 1.87
N LEU A 452 0.68 23.55 3.18
CA LEU A 452 0.02 22.58 4.07
C LEU A 452 -1.48 22.92 4.05
N ASN A 453 -2.34 21.96 3.73
CA ASN A 453 -3.73 22.04 4.20
C ASN A 453 -3.68 21.68 5.67
N PRO A 454 -3.86 22.63 6.62
CA PRO A 454 -3.86 22.29 8.03
C PRO A 454 -5.14 21.52 8.32
N VAL A 455 -5.07 20.20 8.18
CA VAL A 455 -6.11 19.26 8.65
C VAL A 455 -6.19 19.28 10.17
N LEU A 456 -5.29 19.98 10.87
CA LEU A 456 -5.30 20.06 12.32
C LEU A 456 -5.30 21.52 12.79
N PRO A 457 -6.16 21.86 13.77
CA PRO A 457 -6.03 23.10 14.51
C PRO A 457 -4.63 23.15 15.17
N PRO A 458 -3.82 24.22 14.95
CA PRO A 458 -2.45 24.31 15.50
C PRO A 458 -2.40 24.17 17.03
N ASN A 459 -3.50 24.53 17.70
CA ASN A 459 -3.70 24.43 19.14
C ASN A 459 -3.85 22.98 19.65
N LEU A 460 -3.88 21.95 18.80
CA LEU A 460 -3.94 20.56 19.26
C LEU A 460 -2.64 19.80 18.97
N VAL A 461 -2.00 20.08 17.83
CA VAL A 461 -0.78 19.38 17.37
C VAL A 461 0.37 19.51 18.37
N TYR A 462 0.47 20.62 19.10
CA TYR A 462 1.55 20.83 20.06
C TYR A 462 1.57 19.79 21.19
N LEU A 463 0.45 19.12 21.46
CA LEU A 463 0.36 18.03 22.45
C LEU A 463 1.08 16.75 22.00
N LEU A 464 1.26 16.55 20.70
CA LEU A 464 2.04 15.45 20.12
C LEU A 464 3.53 15.77 20.01
N ASN A 465 3.98 16.95 20.41
CA ASN A 465 5.38 17.33 20.28
C ASN A 465 6.26 16.42 21.16
N PRO A 466 7.18 15.61 20.59
CA PRO A 466 7.99 14.67 21.36
C PRO A 466 9.06 15.35 22.23
N LEU A 467 9.32 16.65 22.03
CA LEU A 467 10.35 17.40 22.76
C LEU A 467 10.17 17.27 24.29
N ARG A 468 11.30 16.98 24.95
CA ARG A 468 11.38 16.76 26.41
C ARG A 468 10.36 15.73 26.89
N ASN A 469 10.22 14.62 26.16
CA ASN A 469 9.29 13.52 26.47
C ASN A 469 7.84 14.03 26.56
N TYR A 470 7.33 14.65 25.50
CA TYR A 470 5.95 15.12 25.43
C TYR A 470 5.56 16.09 26.56
N ALA A 471 6.44 17.07 26.85
CA ALA A 471 6.27 17.96 28.00
C ALA A 471 4.94 18.74 27.99
N ALA A 472 4.47 19.14 26.82
CA ALA A 472 3.19 19.84 26.65
C ALA A 472 2.00 18.98 27.09
N TYR A 473 1.92 17.75 26.60
CA TYR A 473 0.92 16.77 27.01
C TYR A 473 1.03 16.45 28.52
N ARG A 474 2.23 16.18 29.03
CA ARG A 474 2.41 15.83 30.45
C ARG A 474 1.95 16.95 31.39
N ARG A 475 2.20 18.22 31.04
CA ARG A 475 1.67 19.36 31.79
C ARG A 475 0.14 19.36 31.79
N ARG A 476 -0.48 19.18 30.61
CA ARG A 476 -1.93 19.10 30.47
C ARG A 476 -2.54 17.98 31.31
N PHE A 477 -1.91 16.80 31.31
CA PHE A 477 -2.35 15.65 32.10
C PHE A 477 -2.25 15.88 33.61
N GLN A 478 -1.22 16.60 34.07
CA GLN A 478 -1.09 16.98 35.49
C GLN A 478 -2.18 17.95 35.94
N GLU A 479 -2.54 18.91 35.09
CA GLU A 479 -3.60 19.89 35.38
C GLU A 479 -5.00 19.27 35.28
N PHE A 480 -5.21 18.38 34.29
CA PHE A 480 -6.50 17.75 34.00
C PHE A 480 -6.31 16.23 33.81
N PRO A 481 -6.26 15.46 34.90
CA PRO A 481 -6.09 14.00 34.82
C PRO A 481 -7.23 13.30 34.05
N GLY A 482 -6.88 12.19 33.39
CA GLY A 482 -7.75 11.46 32.46
C GLY A 482 -7.17 10.08 32.10
N ILE A 483 -7.59 9.50 30.97
CA ILE A 483 -6.93 8.30 30.41
C ILE A 483 -5.61 8.73 29.80
N PRO A 484 -4.47 8.21 30.24
CA PRO A 484 -3.18 8.70 29.78
C PRO A 484 -2.82 8.14 28.40
N PHE A 485 -2.24 9.00 27.54
CA PHE A 485 -1.27 8.55 26.56
C PHE A 485 -0.08 7.94 27.33
N LEU A 486 0.07 6.61 27.25
CA LEU A 486 0.87 5.82 28.19
C LEU A 486 2.38 5.94 27.97
N PHE A 487 2.82 6.03 26.71
CA PHE A 487 4.23 6.01 26.32
C PHE A 487 5.12 7.02 27.07
N PRO A 488 4.75 8.31 27.20
CA PRO A 488 5.58 9.29 27.92
C PRO A 488 5.74 8.96 29.40
N HIS A 489 4.72 8.35 30.02
CA HIS A 489 4.73 7.98 31.43
C HIS A 489 5.60 6.76 31.69
N LEU A 490 5.57 5.74 30.82
CA LEU A 490 6.50 4.60 30.94
C LEU A 490 7.95 5.06 30.87
N ARG A 491 8.27 5.98 29.94
CA ARG A 491 9.61 6.55 29.82
C ARG A 491 10.02 7.31 31.08
N GLU A 492 9.11 8.07 31.67
CA GLU A 492 9.38 8.80 32.91
C GLU A 492 9.56 7.87 34.11
N ILE A 493 8.76 6.82 34.21
CA ILE A 493 8.87 5.78 35.25
C ILE A 493 10.20 5.05 35.13
N LYS A 494 10.63 4.69 33.92
CA LYS A 494 11.95 4.09 33.66
C LYS A 494 13.11 5.01 34.07
N GLN A 495 12.94 6.33 33.93
CA GLN A 495 13.97 7.32 34.26
C GLN A 495 14.02 7.71 35.75
N ARG A 496 12.86 7.81 36.41
CA ARG A 496 12.73 8.36 37.77
C ARG A 496 12.35 7.33 38.83
N GLY A 497 11.92 6.14 38.42
CA GLY A 497 11.53 5.03 39.31
C GLY A 497 10.24 5.30 40.09
N GLU A 498 10.21 4.79 41.32
CA GLU A 498 9.05 4.75 42.21
C GLU A 498 8.29 6.09 42.40
N PRO A 499 8.94 7.26 42.52
CA PRO A 499 8.23 8.54 42.64
C PRO A 499 7.32 8.85 41.44
N ALA A 500 7.80 8.57 40.22
CA ALA A 500 7.01 8.79 39.00
C ALA A 500 5.87 7.77 38.88
N LEU A 501 6.10 6.53 39.31
CA LEU A 501 5.08 5.48 39.35
C LEU A 501 3.92 5.89 40.28
N ARG A 502 4.23 6.34 41.50
CA ARG A 502 3.22 6.82 42.46
C ARG A 502 2.45 8.02 41.92
N GLN A 503 3.15 8.98 41.33
CA GLN A 503 2.50 10.16 40.74
C GLN A 503 1.53 9.77 39.61
N PHE A 504 1.92 8.84 38.74
CA PHE A 504 1.09 8.34 37.65
C PHE A 504 -0.20 7.69 38.16
N PHE A 505 -0.11 6.79 39.14
CA PHE A 505 -1.29 6.12 39.70
C PHE A 505 -2.18 7.05 40.53
N ASN A 506 -1.62 8.04 41.23
CA ASN A 506 -2.41 9.07 41.90
C ASN A 506 -3.27 9.85 40.90
N ASN A 507 -2.70 10.24 39.75
CA ASN A 507 -3.42 10.96 38.70
C ASN A 507 -4.49 10.09 38.01
N LEU A 508 -4.21 8.80 37.81
CA LEU A 508 -5.22 7.85 37.32
C LEU A 508 -6.42 7.70 38.28
N GLN A 509 -6.18 7.66 39.59
CA GLN A 509 -7.22 7.51 40.60
C GLN A 509 -8.09 8.76 40.79
N ILE A 510 -7.55 9.95 40.52
CA ILE A 510 -8.31 11.22 40.56
C ILE A 510 -9.49 11.20 39.57
N ARG A 511 -9.43 10.37 38.53
CA ARG A 511 -10.52 10.18 37.55
C ARG A 511 -11.65 9.27 38.05
N THR A 512 -11.35 8.29 38.90
CA THR A 512 -12.35 7.34 39.43
C THR A 512 -13.24 7.93 40.53
N ARG A 513 -12.99 9.18 40.93
CA ARG A 513 -13.83 9.98 41.82
C ARG A 513 -14.49 11.09 41.01
#